data_AF-A0A1D8GAR2-F1
#
_entry.id   AF-A0A1D8GAR2-F1
#
_cell.length_a   1.000
_cell.length_b   1.000
_cell.length_c   1.000
_cell.angle_alpha   90.00
_cell.angle_beta   90.00
_cell.angle_gamma   90.00
#
_symmetry.space_group_name_H-M   'P 1'
#
loop_
_entity.id
_entity.type
_entity.pdbx_description
1 polymer ?
#
loop_
_entity_poly.entity_id
_entity_poly.type
_entity_poly.pdbx_seq_one_letter_code
_entity_poly.pdbx_strand_id
1 'polypeptide(L)'
;MAFRTRTTSARPRTAPARPRRSRKAPLASALALALALSACAAGTGGGGAGAADRTPRTGSAAPQDPAATPAAPSASGTRSPGGTAPPPTAPAPGPTTPPAEGRQVRTGVYFLHGERVSPAPRSVTAPATVAGALRALLAGPNPRERGHGRTTAIPEGTRLRSLAVRDGVATVDLTGRYDDGGGTLSMRARLAQVVFTATRFPAVTSVRFALDGGPVTRFGGEGVDLARPVGRADFEDLTPAVLVESPMIGDTVRGPVRVWGTANTFEASFGLRITDADGHTAAHTPVMATSGNGVRGTFDLTVRLQGFREGPGTLTALWDDPEQERLVSEATVPLTLRR
;
A
#
# COMPACT_ATOMS: atom_id res chain seq x y z
N MET A 1 -24.24 -56.22 -74.78
CA MET A 1 -24.80 -55.63 -73.53
C MET A 1 -24.12 -54.29 -73.31
N ALA A 2 -24.86 -53.17 -73.31
CA ALA A 2 -24.33 -51.83 -73.10
C ALA A 2 -25.13 -51.13 -71.98
N PHE A 3 -24.44 -50.44 -71.07
CA PHE A 3 -25.04 -49.91 -69.84
C PHE A 3 -25.63 -48.51 -70.00
N ARG A 4 -26.52 -48.16 -69.05
CA ARG A 4 -27.48 -47.06 -69.14
C ARG A 4 -26.92 -45.65 -68.88
N THR A 5 -27.47 -44.72 -69.66
CA THR A 5 -27.78 -43.31 -69.38
C THR A 5 -27.51 -42.71 -67.99
N ARG A 6 -27.05 -41.44 -67.98
CA ARG A 6 -27.60 -40.40 -67.08
C ARG A 6 -27.51 -39.00 -67.73
N THR A 7 -28.62 -38.28 -67.69
CA THR A 7 -28.80 -36.96 -68.30
C THR A 7 -28.44 -35.84 -67.32
N THR A 8 -27.86 -34.76 -67.85
CA THR A 8 -27.49 -33.55 -67.11
C THR A 8 -28.71 -32.83 -66.52
N SER A 9 -28.65 -32.41 -65.25
CA SER A 9 -29.67 -31.56 -64.61
C SER A 9 -29.00 -30.35 -63.97
N ALA A 10 -29.43 -29.15 -64.37
CA ALA A 10 -28.87 -27.88 -63.91
C ALA A 10 -29.53 -27.41 -62.60
N ARG A 11 -28.73 -26.94 -61.64
CA ARG A 11 -29.22 -26.30 -60.41
C ARG A 11 -29.52 -24.81 -60.66
N PRO A 12 -30.67 -24.27 -60.22
CA PRO A 12 -30.92 -22.83 -60.23
C PRO A 12 -30.13 -22.09 -59.14
N ARG A 13 -29.74 -20.84 -59.41
CA ARG A 13 -29.02 -19.95 -58.49
C ARG A 13 -29.95 -19.40 -57.42
N THR A 14 -29.59 -19.57 -56.14
CA THR A 14 -30.25 -18.92 -55.00
C THR A 14 -29.87 -17.44 -54.92
N ALA A 15 -30.85 -16.57 -54.66
CA ALA A 15 -30.65 -15.14 -54.43
C ALA A 15 -30.44 -14.84 -52.92
N PRO A 16 -29.65 -13.82 -52.54
CA PRO A 16 -29.39 -13.48 -51.15
C PRO A 16 -30.56 -12.72 -50.50
N ALA A 17 -30.85 -13.04 -49.24
CA ALA A 17 -31.92 -12.41 -48.46
C ALA A 17 -31.57 -10.98 -48.01
N ARG A 18 -32.57 -10.09 -48.04
CA ARG A 18 -32.44 -8.66 -47.68
C ARG A 18 -32.71 -8.45 -46.18
N PRO A 19 -31.88 -7.71 -45.43
CA PRO A 19 -32.07 -7.55 -43.98
C PRO A 19 -33.28 -6.68 -43.63
N ARG A 20 -34.09 -7.12 -42.65
CA ARG A 20 -35.22 -6.36 -42.10
C ARG A 20 -34.72 -5.19 -41.25
N ARG A 21 -35.02 -3.95 -41.67
CA ARG A 21 -34.92 -2.76 -40.79
C ARG A 21 -36.03 -2.79 -39.75
N SER A 22 -35.69 -2.97 -38.48
CA SER A 22 -36.58 -2.69 -37.36
C SER A 22 -36.67 -1.17 -37.13
N ARG A 23 -37.89 -0.63 -37.08
CA ARG A 23 -38.14 0.77 -36.73
C ARG A 23 -38.14 0.90 -35.21
N LYS A 24 -37.20 1.66 -34.63
CA LYS A 24 -37.31 2.14 -33.24
C LYS A 24 -37.98 3.51 -33.28
N ALA A 25 -39.07 3.67 -32.53
CA ALA A 25 -39.68 4.97 -32.27
C ALA A 25 -38.97 5.67 -31.10
N PRO A 26 -38.81 7.00 -31.11
CA PRO A 26 -38.27 7.72 -29.97
C PRO A 26 -39.36 7.96 -28.92
N LEU A 27 -39.15 7.46 -27.70
CA LEU A 27 -39.88 7.89 -26.52
C LEU A 27 -39.22 9.16 -25.97
N ALA A 28 -39.94 10.28 -25.99
CA ALA A 28 -39.50 11.52 -25.37
C ALA A 28 -39.90 11.50 -23.88
N SER A 29 -38.91 11.43 -22.99
CA SER A 29 -39.13 11.63 -21.55
C SER A 29 -38.82 13.08 -21.18
N ALA A 30 -39.85 13.85 -20.86
CA ALA A 30 -39.71 15.20 -20.33
C ALA A 30 -39.21 15.15 -18.87
N LEU A 31 -38.09 15.80 -18.59
CA LEU A 31 -37.54 15.93 -17.24
C LEU A 31 -38.06 17.23 -16.61
N ALA A 32 -38.98 17.13 -15.65
CA ALA A 32 -39.47 18.27 -14.91
C ALA A 32 -38.50 18.62 -13.76
N LEU A 33 -37.83 19.76 -13.87
CA LEU A 33 -36.87 20.26 -12.88
C LEU A 33 -37.59 21.10 -11.82
N ALA A 34 -37.75 20.57 -10.60
CA ALA A 34 -38.33 21.30 -9.46
C ALA A 34 -37.22 21.86 -8.56
N LEU A 35 -36.88 23.14 -8.75
CA LEU A 35 -36.00 23.90 -7.87
C LEU A 35 -36.79 24.43 -6.67
N ALA A 36 -36.49 23.94 -5.46
CA ALA A 36 -36.97 24.51 -4.21
C ALA A 36 -35.86 25.35 -3.56
N LEU A 37 -35.88 26.67 -3.80
CA LEU A 37 -35.13 27.60 -2.95
C LEU A 37 -35.94 27.80 -1.66
N SER A 38 -35.32 27.53 -0.50
CA SER A 38 -35.83 28.01 0.79
C SER A 38 -34.81 28.96 1.39
N ALA A 39 -35.15 30.24 1.40
CA ALA A 39 -34.40 31.29 2.05
C ALA A 39 -35.21 31.84 3.22
N CYS A 40 -34.66 31.80 4.42
CA CYS A 40 -35.15 32.59 5.56
C CYS A 40 -33.98 33.39 6.14
N ALA A 41 -34.26 34.63 6.49
CA ALA A 41 -33.25 35.66 6.74
C ALA A 41 -33.02 35.95 8.23
N ALA A 42 -31.85 36.52 8.50
CA ALA A 42 -31.50 37.49 9.54
C ALA A 42 -32.27 37.50 10.88
N GLY A 43 -31.52 37.28 11.97
CA GLY A 43 -31.82 37.81 13.31
C GLY A 43 -30.57 38.49 13.88
N THR A 44 -30.70 39.73 14.36
CA THR A 44 -29.60 40.58 14.86
C THR A 44 -29.65 40.82 16.36
N GLY A 45 -28.48 40.99 16.98
CA GLY A 45 -28.30 41.44 18.37
C GLY A 45 -28.09 40.30 19.40
N GLY A 46 -27.31 40.47 20.48
CA GLY A 46 -26.41 41.58 20.81
C GLY A 46 -26.09 41.67 22.32
N GLY A 47 -24.81 41.61 22.68
CA GLY A 47 -24.27 42.08 23.97
C GLY A 47 -24.46 41.19 25.22
N GLY A 48 -23.39 41.00 26.00
CA GLY A 48 -23.44 40.39 27.34
C GLY A 48 -22.09 39.82 27.79
N ALA A 49 -21.48 40.40 28.82
CA ALA A 49 -20.14 40.02 29.30
C ALA A 49 -20.16 39.28 30.66
N GLY A 50 -19.09 38.54 30.96
CA GLY A 50 -18.88 37.82 32.22
C GLY A 50 -17.76 36.78 32.08
N ALA A 51 -16.49 37.19 32.10
CA ALA A 51 -15.65 37.21 33.31
C ALA A 51 -15.31 35.80 33.84
N ALA A 52 -14.17 35.25 33.39
CA ALA A 52 -13.54 34.06 33.97
C ALA A 52 -12.30 34.48 34.80
N ASP A 53 -12.03 33.72 35.86
CA ASP A 53 -11.29 34.18 37.03
C ASP A 53 -9.74 34.11 36.92
N ARG A 54 -9.09 34.77 37.87
CA ARG A 54 -7.67 35.10 37.93
C ARG A 54 -6.77 33.92 38.28
N THR A 55 -5.58 33.94 37.71
CA THR A 55 -4.38 33.32 38.31
C THR A 55 -3.79 34.25 39.38
N PRO A 56 -3.12 33.68 40.40
CA PRO A 56 -1.90 34.30 40.90
C PRO A 56 -0.70 33.34 40.93
N ARG A 57 0.49 33.88 40.64
CA ARG A 57 1.80 33.28 40.97
C ARG A 57 2.29 33.74 42.33
N THR A 58 3.19 32.94 42.90
CA THR A 58 4.31 33.16 43.88
C THR A 58 4.13 32.23 45.09
N GLY A 59 5.13 31.65 45.74
CA GLY A 59 6.60 31.65 45.66
C GLY A 59 7.10 30.70 46.76
N SER A 60 8.20 29.96 46.56
CA SER A 60 9.50 30.21 47.23
C SER A 60 9.81 29.31 48.44
N ALA A 61 11.12 29.06 48.63
CA ALA A 61 11.84 28.54 49.80
C ALA A 61 12.14 27.02 49.91
N ALA A 62 13.43 26.73 50.03
CA ALA A 62 14.03 25.50 50.53
C ALA A 62 14.66 25.75 51.93
N PRO A 63 14.99 24.69 52.69
CA PRO A 63 16.27 24.63 53.43
C PRO A 63 16.98 23.27 53.22
N GLN A 64 18.26 23.21 52.84
CA GLN A 64 19.49 23.30 53.67
C GLN A 64 19.83 22.04 54.49
N ASP A 65 21.03 21.48 54.23
CA ASP A 65 21.72 20.44 55.01
C ASP A 65 22.16 20.92 56.41
N PRO A 66 22.56 20.00 57.30
CA PRO A 66 23.97 20.06 57.73
C PRO A 66 24.69 18.69 57.81
N ALA A 67 26.02 18.74 57.71
CA ALA A 67 26.92 17.58 57.71
C ALA A 67 27.46 17.20 59.11
N ALA A 68 27.89 15.94 59.28
CA ALA A 68 29.05 15.58 60.12
C ALA A 68 29.54 14.11 59.92
N THR A 69 30.84 13.92 60.09
CA THR A 69 31.69 12.70 60.04
C THR A 69 32.74 12.88 61.18
N PRO A 70 33.61 11.93 61.62
CA PRO A 70 33.66 10.44 61.59
C PRO A 70 33.75 9.80 63.00
N ALA A 71 33.78 8.45 63.10
CA ALA A 71 34.71 7.71 64.00
C ALA A 71 34.80 6.19 63.71
N ALA A 72 36.01 5.65 63.81
CA ALA A 72 36.40 4.24 63.99
C ALA A 72 37.50 4.24 65.12
N PRO A 73 38.16 3.14 65.58
CA PRO A 73 38.25 1.77 65.01
C PRO A 73 38.36 0.59 66.04
N SER A 74 38.82 -0.59 65.54
CA SER A 74 39.52 -1.69 66.25
C SER A 74 38.73 -2.75 67.05
N ALA A 75 39.19 -4.01 67.22
CA ALA A 75 40.13 -4.88 66.46
C ALA A 75 40.20 -6.32 67.09
N SER A 76 40.84 -7.27 66.38
CA SER A 76 41.24 -8.65 66.80
C SER A 76 40.15 -9.73 66.69
N GLY A 77 40.35 -10.94 66.13
CA GLY A 77 41.50 -11.59 65.46
C GLY A 77 40.98 -12.77 64.58
N THR A 78 41.70 -13.79 64.09
CA THR A 78 43.12 -14.23 64.18
C THR A 78 43.46 -15.07 62.90
N ARG A 79 44.69 -15.58 62.74
CA ARG A 79 45.20 -16.37 61.57
C ARG A 79 44.96 -17.89 61.78
N SER A 80 45.10 -18.84 60.84
CA SER A 80 46.06 -19.08 59.72
C SER A 80 45.62 -20.39 58.97
N PRO A 81 46.34 -20.99 58.00
CA PRO A 81 47.27 -20.47 56.96
C PRO A 81 46.96 -20.99 55.52
N GLY A 82 47.68 -20.47 54.52
CA GLY A 82 48.18 -21.29 53.38
C GLY A 82 47.31 -21.43 52.12
N GLY A 83 47.72 -20.76 51.03
CA GLY A 83 47.18 -21.00 49.68
C GLY A 83 47.56 -19.91 48.68
N THR A 84 48.64 -20.11 47.93
CA THR A 84 49.05 -19.18 46.86
C THR A 84 48.11 -19.31 45.66
N ALA A 85 47.19 -18.37 45.50
CA ALA A 85 46.35 -18.26 44.31
C ALA A 85 46.94 -17.26 43.30
N PRO A 86 46.95 -17.55 41.99
CA PRO A 86 47.40 -16.61 40.96
C PRO A 86 46.40 -15.43 40.83
N PRO A 87 46.84 -14.27 40.28
CA PRO A 87 45.98 -13.10 40.14
C PRO A 87 44.79 -13.38 39.22
N PRO A 88 43.62 -12.74 39.45
CA PRO A 88 42.44 -12.95 38.61
C PRO A 88 42.67 -12.36 37.21
N THR A 89 42.69 -13.23 36.20
CA THR A 89 42.67 -12.82 34.79
C THR A 89 41.43 -12.00 34.51
N ALA A 90 41.62 -10.78 33.99
CA ALA A 90 40.50 -9.93 33.55
C ALA A 90 39.65 -10.68 32.50
N PRO A 91 38.31 -10.57 32.53
CA PRO A 91 37.47 -11.20 31.52
C PRO A 91 37.86 -10.70 30.13
N ALA A 92 38.24 -11.62 29.24
CA ALA A 92 38.42 -11.28 27.84
C ALA A 92 37.09 -10.68 27.31
N PRO A 93 37.14 -9.60 26.50
CA PRO A 93 35.93 -9.10 25.87
C PRO A 93 35.29 -10.23 25.06
N GLY A 94 34.04 -10.55 25.39
CA GLY A 94 33.29 -11.57 24.68
C GLY A 94 33.23 -11.24 23.18
N PRO A 95 33.07 -12.24 22.30
CA PRO A 95 33.04 -12.00 20.87
C PRO A 95 31.89 -11.03 20.53
N THR A 96 32.24 -9.79 20.21
CA THR A 96 31.30 -8.82 19.63
C THR A 96 30.91 -9.38 18.27
N THR A 97 29.74 -10.01 18.20
CA THR A 97 29.15 -10.48 16.94
C THR A 97 29.19 -9.33 15.93
N PRO A 98 29.91 -9.47 14.80
CA PRO A 98 29.96 -8.42 13.79
C PRO A 98 28.53 -8.06 13.34
N PRO A 99 28.26 -6.80 12.96
CA PRO A 99 26.99 -6.46 12.32
C PRO A 99 26.73 -7.42 11.15
N ALA A 100 25.50 -7.95 11.06
CA ALA A 100 25.13 -8.91 10.02
C ALA A 100 24.95 -8.23 8.65
N GLU A 101 26.06 -7.71 8.12
CA GLU A 101 26.16 -7.11 6.79
C GLU A 101 25.79 -8.15 5.72
N GLY A 102 25.08 -7.71 4.68
CA GLY A 102 24.61 -8.60 3.61
C GLY A 102 23.38 -9.45 3.92
N ARG A 103 22.85 -9.48 5.16
CA ARG A 103 21.60 -10.21 5.46
C ARG A 103 20.44 -9.62 4.65
N GLN A 104 19.72 -10.46 3.92
CA GLN A 104 18.52 -10.06 3.20
C GLN A 104 17.31 -9.94 4.14
N VAL A 105 16.52 -8.88 3.97
CA VAL A 105 15.23 -8.65 4.65
C VAL A 105 14.14 -8.36 3.64
N ARG A 106 12.90 -8.71 4.00
CA ARG A 106 11.75 -8.58 3.11
C ARG A 106 11.09 -7.20 3.26
N THR A 107 10.81 -6.55 2.14
CA THR A 107 10.02 -5.32 2.02
C THR A 107 8.96 -5.47 0.91
N GLY A 108 8.10 -4.48 0.72
CA GLY A 108 7.15 -4.40 -0.38
C GLY A 108 7.47 -3.25 -1.33
N VAL A 109 7.31 -3.50 -2.63
CA VAL A 109 7.36 -2.50 -3.72
C VAL A 109 6.03 -2.51 -4.47
N TYR A 110 5.66 -1.44 -5.17
CA TYR A 110 4.35 -1.33 -5.81
C TYR A 110 4.50 -1.37 -7.32
N PHE A 111 4.04 -2.48 -7.90
CA PHE A 111 3.89 -2.66 -9.34
C PHE A 111 2.45 -2.33 -9.75
N LEU A 112 2.15 -2.45 -11.04
CA LEU A 112 0.78 -2.34 -11.53
C LEU A 112 0.15 -3.74 -11.66
N HIS A 113 -1.16 -3.83 -11.45
CA HIS A 113 -1.97 -4.99 -11.77
C HIS A 113 -3.23 -4.50 -12.48
N GLY A 114 -3.31 -4.76 -13.79
CA GLY A 114 -4.12 -3.90 -14.66
C GLY A 114 -3.57 -2.47 -14.62
N GLU A 115 -4.44 -1.51 -14.35
CA GLU A 115 -4.10 -0.08 -14.30
C GLU A 115 -3.83 0.45 -12.88
N ARG A 116 -3.96 -0.41 -11.85
CA ARG A 116 -3.92 -0.01 -10.43
C ARG A 116 -2.66 -0.49 -9.72
N VAL A 117 -2.23 0.23 -8.68
CA VAL A 117 -1.07 -0.16 -7.85
C VAL A 117 -1.32 -1.44 -7.06
N SER A 118 -0.32 -2.30 -6.99
CA SER A 118 -0.37 -3.64 -6.40
C SER A 118 0.96 -3.97 -5.69
N PRO A 119 0.95 -4.29 -4.39
CA PRO A 119 2.18 -4.54 -3.63
C PRO A 119 2.74 -5.95 -3.90
N ALA A 120 4.06 -6.00 -4.12
CA ALA A 120 4.82 -7.22 -4.38
C ALA A 120 6.01 -7.36 -3.41
N PRO A 121 6.33 -8.60 -2.96
CA PRO A 121 7.41 -8.84 -2.01
C PRO A 121 8.79 -8.76 -2.66
N ARG A 122 9.71 -8.04 -2.03
CA ARG A 122 11.13 -8.00 -2.43
C ARG A 122 12.08 -8.25 -1.27
N SER A 123 13.16 -8.95 -1.56
CA SER A 123 14.32 -9.07 -0.67
C SER A 123 15.29 -7.94 -0.96
N VAL A 124 15.70 -7.20 0.08
CA VAL A 124 16.69 -6.12 0.03
C VAL A 124 17.70 -6.29 1.17
N THR A 125 18.93 -5.83 0.97
CA THR A 125 19.96 -5.87 2.03
C THR A 125 19.49 -5.11 3.27
N ALA A 126 19.72 -5.67 4.45
CA ALA A 126 19.35 -5.06 5.72
C ALA A 126 20.20 -3.81 6.04
N PRO A 127 19.62 -2.78 6.69
CA PRO A 127 18.19 -2.63 6.98
C PRO A 127 17.39 -2.32 5.71
N ALA A 128 16.09 -2.66 5.69
CA ALA A 128 15.23 -2.23 4.60
C ALA A 128 15.17 -0.70 4.57
N THR A 129 15.63 -0.09 3.48
CA THR A 129 15.64 1.36 3.27
C THR A 129 14.77 1.75 2.09
N VAL A 130 14.30 3.01 2.09
CA VAL A 130 13.60 3.63 0.94
C VAL A 130 14.44 3.47 -0.34
N ALA A 131 15.75 3.73 -0.28
CA ALA A 131 16.66 3.56 -1.42
C ALA A 131 16.76 2.10 -1.89
N GLY A 132 16.82 1.13 -0.97
CA GLY A 132 16.80 -0.30 -1.30
C GLY A 132 15.50 -0.73 -1.99
N ALA A 133 14.35 -0.31 -1.45
CA ALA A 133 13.04 -0.59 -2.03
C ALA A 133 12.86 0.06 -3.41
N LEU A 134 13.26 1.33 -3.58
CA LEU A 134 13.20 2.01 -4.88
C LEU A 134 14.12 1.37 -5.91
N ARG A 135 15.34 0.93 -5.56
CA ARG A 135 16.19 0.14 -6.48
C ARG A 135 15.53 -1.19 -6.86
N ALA A 136 14.88 -1.87 -5.92
CA ALA A 136 14.15 -3.11 -6.20
C ALA A 136 12.90 -2.89 -7.07
N LEU A 137 12.24 -1.73 -6.98
CA LEU A 137 11.16 -1.30 -7.87
C LEU A 137 11.68 -1.01 -9.29
N LEU A 138 12.76 -0.22 -9.41
CA LEU A 138 13.37 0.16 -10.70
C LEU A 138 13.93 -1.03 -11.48
N ALA A 139 14.25 -2.14 -10.80
CA ALA A 139 14.62 -3.41 -11.45
C ALA A 139 13.44 -4.09 -12.20
N GLY A 140 12.21 -3.56 -12.09
CA GLY A 140 11.01 -4.08 -12.74
C GLY A 140 10.49 -5.40 -12.17
N PRO A 141 9.28 -5.86 -12.53
CA PRO A 141 8.69 -7.09 -12.01
C PRO A 141 9.50 -8.34 -12.38
N ASN A 142 9.72 -9.25 -11.43
CA ASN A 142 10.43 -10.52 -11.64
C ASN A 142 9.51 -11.58 -12.30
N PRO A 143 10.04 -12.73 -12.79
CA PRO A 143 9.24 -13.73 -13.50
C PRO A 143 8.01 -14.23 -12.73
N ARG A 144 8.10 -14.39 -11.39
CA ARG A 144 7.00 -14.83 -10.53
C ARG A 144 5.92 -13.76 -10.41
N GLU A 145 6.32 -12.51 -10.22
CA GLU A 145 5.41 -11.36 -10.16
C GLU A 145 4.68 -11.18 -11.50
N ARG A 146 5.39 -11.29 -12.63
CA ARG A 146 4.82 -11.27 -13.99
C ARG A 146 3.85 -12.44 -14.22
N GLY A 147 4.19 -13.64 -13.72
CA GLY A 147 3.30 -14.81 -13.73
C GLY A 147 1.99 -14.63 -12.95
N HIS A 148 1.94 -13.66 -12.03
CA HIS A 148 0.71 -13.21 -11.38
C HIS A 148 0.21 -11.85 -11.91
N GLY A 149 0.57 -11.47 -13.13
CA GLY A 149 0.07 -10.29 -13.82
C GLY A 149 0.56 -8.95 -13.26
N ARG A 150 1.78 -8.87 -12.72
CA ARG A 150 2.39 -7.58 -12.34
C ARG A 150 3.18 -6.97 -13.51
N THR A 151 2.91 -5.70 -13.79
CA THR A 151 3.56 -4.88 -14.82
C THR A 151 4.18 -3.63 -14.19
N THR A 152 4.89 -2.82 -14.99
CA THR A 152 5.42 -1.52 -14.55
C THR A 152 5.30 -0.52 -15.68
N ALA A 153 5.02 0.73 -15.34
CA ALA A 153 5.06 1.86 -16.28
C ALA A 153 6.40 2.61 -16.25
N ILE A 154 7.34 2.19 -15.39
CA ILE A 154 8.69 2.77 -15.28
C ILE A 154 9.54 2.32 -16.48
N PRO A 155 10.15 3.24 -17.25
CA PRO A 155 11.01 2.89 -18.39
C PRO A 155 12.26 2.09 -17.98
N GLU A 156 12.61 1.11 -18.80
CA GLU A 156 13.75 0.22 -18.53
C GLU A 156 15.08 0.98 -18.47
N GLY A 157 15.91 0.61 -17.50
CA GLY A 157 17.20 1.25 -17.27
C GLY A 157 17.11 2.64 -16.61
N THR A 158 15.93 3.06 -16.12
CA THR A 158 15.83 4.15 -15.13
C THR A 158 16.65 3.80 -13.88
N ARG A 159 17.45 4.74 -13.37
CA ARG A 159 18.28 4.54 -12.18
C ARG A 159 18.01 5.59 -11.11
N LEU A 160 18.08 5.18 -9.85
CA LEU A 160 18.10 6.09 -8.69
C LEU A 160 19.50 6.70 -8.58
N ARG A 161 19.61 8.02 -8.80
CA ARG A 161 20.86 8.78 -8.70
C ARG A 161 21.13 9.18 -7.25
N SER A 162 20.14 9.80 -6.60
CA SER A 162 20.23 10.19 -5.19
C SER A 162 18.87 10.12 -4.49
N LEU A 163 18.91 10.07 -3.16
CA LEU A 163 17.73 10.08 -2.29
C LEU A 163 18.07 10.84 -1.01
N ALA A 164 17.20 11.77 -0.61
CA ALA A 164 17.25 12.40 0.71
C ALA A 164 15.85 12.41 1.32
N VAL A 165 15.72 12.05 2.60
CA VAL A 165 14.46 12.17 3.36
C VAL A 165 14.65 13.29 4.39
N ARG A 166 13.76 14.28 4.38
CA ARG A 166 13.70 15.37 5.36
C ARG A 166 12.23 15.70 5.64
N ASP A 167 11.85 15.82 6.90
CA ASP A 167 10.53 16.29 7.33
C ASP A 167 9.34 15.54 6.67
N GLY A 168 9.48 14.21 6.54
CA GLY A 168 8.49 13.35 5.87
C GLY A 168 8.56 13.35 4.34
N VAL A 169 9.35 14.22 3.71
CA VAL A 169 9.47 14.32 2.25
C VAL A 169 10.69 13.56 1.75
N ALA A 170 10.47 12.52 0.94
CA ALA A 170 11.53 11.87 0.17
C ALA A 170 11.78 12.66 -1.13
N THR A 171 12.95 13.29 -1.26
CA THR A 171 13.42 13.85 -2.53
C THR A 171 14.13 12.73 -3.30
N VAL A 172 13.51 12.29 -4.40
CA VAL A 172 13.93 11.14 -5.22
C VAL A 172 14.47 11.66 -6.55
N ASP A 173 15.77 11.52 -6.78
CA ASP A 173 16.45 11.92 -8.01
C ASP A 173 16.68 10.68 -8.90
N LEU A 174 16.02 10.66 -10.05
CA LEU A 174 16.12 9.59 -11.05
C LEU A 174 16.89 10.08 -12.28
N THR A 175 17.36 9.16 -13.11
CA THR A 175 17.84 9.50 -14.47
C THR A 175 16.69 9.99 -15.35
N GLY A 176 16.95 10.95 -16.24
CA GLY A 176 15.96 11.54 -17.16
C GLY A 176 15.13 10.54 -17.97
N ARG A 177 15.69 9.33 -18.22
CA ARG A 177 14.98 8.13 -18.70
C ARG A 177 13.61 7.88 -18.07
N TYR A 178 13.38 8.33 -16.84
CA TYR A 178 12.09 8.15 -16.18
C TYR A 178 10.93 8.89 -16.87
N ASP A 179 11.21 9.98 -17.59
CA ASP A 179 10.24 10.77 -18.38
C ASP A 179 10.05 10.18 -19.80
N ASP A 180 10.81 9.15 -20.19
CA ASP A 180 10.74 8.56 -21.53
C ASP A 180 9.36 7.93 -21.79
N GLY A 181 8.65 8.47 -22.78
CA GLY A 181 7.51 7.84 -23.46
C GLY A 181 6.25 7.56 -22.62
N GLY A 182 5.22 7.06 -23.31
CA GLY A 182 3.89 6.82 -22.75
C GLY A 182 2.99 8.07 -22.73
N GLY A 183 1.68 7.85 -22.61
CA GLY A 183 0.71 8.92 -22.35
C GLY A 183 0.52 9.18 -20.86
N THR A 184 -0.31 10.18 -20.52
CA THR A 184 -0.54 10.65 -19.15
C THR A 184 -0.88 9.57 -18.14
N LEU A 185 -1.66 8.54 -18.53
CA LEU A 185 -1.95 7.41 -17.64
C LEU A 185 -0.68 6.64 -17.25
N SER A 186 0.22 6.37 -18.20
CA SER A 186 1.52 5.72 -17.94
C SER A 186 2.44 6.59 -17.08
N MET A 187 2.45 7.90 -17.34
CA MET A 187 3.24 8.88 -16.59
C MET A 187 2.75 9.01 -15.14
N ARG A 188 1.44 9.06 -14.90
CA ARG A 188 0.87 9.04 -13.54
C ARG A 188 1.07 7.69 -12.85
N ALA A 189 0.96 6.57 -13.58
CA ALA A 189 1.19 5.23 -13.04
C ALA A 189 2.63 5.04 -12.54
N ARG A 190 3.65 5.47 -13.30
CA ARG A 190 5.06 5.37 -12.83
C ARG A 190 5.34 6.25 -11.60
N LEU A 191 4.72 7.43 -11.51
CA LEU A 191 4.78 8.30 -10.32
C LEU A 191 4.15 7.61 -9.11
N ALA A 192 2.94 7.04 -9.26
CA ALA A 192 2.25 6.29 -8.21
C ALA A 192 3.10 5.12 -7.69
N GLN A 193 3.73 4.34 -8.58
CA GLN A 193 4.61 3.22 -8.18
C GLN A 193 5.77 3.67 -7.27
N VAL A 194 6.41 4.80 -7.57
CA VAL A 194 7.49 5.38 -6.75
C VAL A 194 6.93 5.90 -5.42
N VAL A 195 5.83 6.66 -5.46
CA VAL A 195 5.18 7.25 -4.28
C VAL A 195 4.74 6.18 -3.29
N PHE A 196 4.00 5.15 -3.72
CA PHE A 196 3.54 4.08 -2.84
C PHE A 196 4.70 3.28 -2.25
N THR A 197 5.77 3.05 -3.02
CA THR A 197 6.98 2.34 -2.57
C THR A 197 7.77 3.14 -1.53
N ALA A 198 7.93 4.47 -1.73
CA ALA A 198 8.61 5.33 -0.78
C ALA A 198 7.81 5.53 0.51
N THR A 199 6.50 5.78 0.39
CA THR A 199 5.58 6.00 1.52
C THR A 199 5.19 4.74 2.30
N ARG A 200 5.69 3.56 1.90
CA ARG A 200 5.60 2.35 2.73
C ARG A 200 6.47 2.46 4.01
N PHE A 201 7.45 3.36 4.01
CA PHE A 201 8.30 3.62 5.16
C PHE A 201 7.68 4.75 6.01
N PRO A 202 7.39 4.55 7.32
CA PRO A 202 6.68 5.55 8.14
C PRO A 202 7.35 6.93 8.23
N ALA A 203 8.65 7.03 7.94
CA ALA A 203 9.38 8.29 7.88
C ALA A 203 9.15 9.10 6.58
N VAL A 204 8.31 8.60 5.65
CA VAL A 204 8.01 9.23 4.36
C VAL A 204 6.50 9.33 4.16
N THR A 205 5.98 10.54 4.10
CA THR A 205 4.57 10.86 3.82
C THR A 205 4.34 11.30 2.38
N SER A 206 5.36 11.85 1.71
CA SER A 206 5.28 12.35 0.34
C SER A 206 6.62 12.27 -0.40
N VAL A 207 6.59 12.40 -1.72
CA VAL A 207 7.74 12.37 -2.61
C VAL A 207 7.84 13.67 -3.41
N ARG A 208 9.06 14.21 -3.52
CA ARG A 208 9.43 15.26 -4.47
C ARG A 208 10.36 14.66 -5.51
N PHE A 209 10.07 14.86 -6.79
CA PHE A 209 10.83 14.27 -7.88
C PHE A 209 11.92 15.22 -8.39
N ALA A 210 13.06 14.64 -8.75
CA ALA A 210 14.12 15.29 -9.50
C ALA A 210 14.57 14.36 -10.64
N LEU A 211 15.05 14.95 -11.74
CA LEU A 211 15.62 14.24 -12.88
C LEU A 211 16.99 14.81 -13.22
N ASP A 212 17.98 13.94 -13.26
CA ASP A 212 19.39 14.25 -13.46
C ASP A 212 19.95 15.37 -12.55
N GLY A 213 19.33 15.54 -11.37
CA GLY A 213 19.66 16.56 -10.37
C GLY A 213 18.82 17.84 -10.44
N GLY A 214 18.01 18.03 -11.50
CA GLY A 214 17.07 19.13 -11.62
C GLY A 214 15.71 18.81 -10.97
N PRO A 215 15.08 19.73 -10.21
CA PRO A 215 13.74 19.50 -9.68
C PRO A 215 12.69 19.45 -10.80
N VAL A 216 11.73 18.54 -10.69
CA VAL A 216 10.61 18.45 -11.64
C VAL A 216 9.38 19.12 -11.05
N THR A 217 8.89 20.17 -11.70
CA THR A 217 7.62 20.84 -11.35
C THR A 217 6.45 20.45 -12.27
N ARG A 218 6.76 19.91 -13.45
CA ARG A 218 5.79 19.41 -14.44
C ARG A 218 6.38 18.16 -15.09
N PHE A 219 5.63 17.06 -15.12
CA PHE A 219 6.11 15.76 -15.61
C PHE A 219 5.26 15.23 -16.77
N GLY A 220 5.91 14.74 -17.83
CA GLY A 220 5.25 14.31 -19.06
C GLY A 220 4.69 15.44 -19.93
N GLY A 221 4.29 15.08 -21.16
CA GLY A 221 3.90 16.04 -22.20
C GLY A 221 2.62 16.84 -21.93
N GLU A 222 1.63 16.25 -21.25
CA GLU A 222 0.43 16.99 -20.76
C GLU A 222 0.71 17.70 -19.42
N GLY A 223 1.73 17.24 -18.70
CA GLY A 223 2.30 17.92 -17.55
C GLY A 223 1.53 17.74 -16.25
N VAL A 224 1.74 16.58 -15.62
CA VAL A 224 1.35 16.31 -14.23
C VAL A 224 2.04 17.33 -13.33
N ASP A 225 1.27 18.04 -12.49
CA ASP A 225 1.81 19.03 -11.55
C ASP A 225 2.59 18.35 -10.41
N LEU A 226 3.87 18.67 -10.31
CA LEU A 226 4.80 18.24 -9.26
C LEU A 226 5.46 19.44 -8.56
N ALA A 227 4.87 20.64 -8.66
CA ALA A 227 5.38 21.84 -7.98
C ALA A 227 5.41 21.70 -6.44
N ARG A 228 4.57 20.81 -5.89
CA ARG A 228 4.60 20.35 -4.50
C ARG A 228 5.00 18.88 -4.41
N PRO A 229 5.48 18.40 -3.23
CA PRO A 229 5.53 16.97 -2.95
C PRO A 229 4.16 16.31 -3.14
N VAL A 230 4.16 15.08 -3.66
CA VAL A 230 2.97 14.27 -3.92
C VAL A 230 2.92 13.04 -3.01
N GLY A 231 1.72 12.71 -2.53
CA GLY A 231 1.44 11.59 -1.65
C GLY A 231 0.50 10.57 -2.29
N ARG A 232 0.12 9.52 -1.54
CA ARG A 232 -0.75 8.45 -2.06
C ARG A 232 -2.11 8.96 -2.58
N ALA A 233 -2.67 9.99 -1.93
CA ALA A 233 -3.96 10.60 -2.31
C ALA A 233 -3.96 11.27 -3.70
N ASP A 234 -2.78 11.66 -4.22
CA ASP A 234 -2.66 12.25 -5.58
C ASP A 234 -2.84 11.20 -6.70
N PHE A 235 -2.97 9.93 -6.33
CA PHE A 235 -3.10 8.76 -7.21
C PHE A 235 -4.23 7.83 -6.75
N GLU A 236 -5.28 8.37 -6.13
CA GLU A 236 -6.43 7.60 -5.61
C GLU A 236 -7.15 6.80 -6.72
N ASP A 237 -7.27 7.37 -7.92
CA ASP A 237 -7.83 6.73 -9.11
C ASP A 237 -7.00 5.54 -9.63
N LEU A 238 -5.69 5.55 -9.36
CA LEU A 238 -4.76 4.45 -9.62
C LEU A 238 -4.66 3.47 -8.45
N THR A 239 -5.46 3.65 -7.40
CA THR A 239 -5.48 2.81 -6.20
C THR A 239 -6.73 1.92 -6.22
N PRO A 240 -6.63 0.60 -5.94
CA PRO A 240 -7.83 -0.22 -5.82
C PRO A 240 -8.69 0.22 -4.64
N ALA A 241 -10.02 0.07 -4.77
CA ALA A 241 -10.96 0.40 -3.70
C ALA A 241 -10.52 -0.22 -2.38
N VAL A 242 -10.22 -1.53 -2.36
CA VAL A 242 -9.48 -2.19 -1.27
C VAL A 242 -8.05 -2.51 -1.71
N LEU A 243 -7.07 -1.86 -1.08
CA LEU A 243 -5.64 -2.12 -1.24
C LEU A 243 -5.12 -2.94 -0.05
N VAL A 244 -4.89 -4.24 -0.27
CA VAL A 244 -4.27 -5.13 0.72
C VAL A 244 -2.75 -5.03 0.62
N GLU A 245 -2.07 -4.63 1.69
CA GLU A 245 -0.61 -4.41 1.73
C GLU A 245 0.16 -5.51 2.47
N SER A 246 -0.56 -6.36 3.20
CA SER A 246 -0.17 -7.68 3.68
C SER A 246 -1.40 -8.57 3.86
N PRO A 247 -1.35 -9.88 3.54
CA PRO A 247 -0.26 -10.55 2.85
C PRO A 247 -0.06 -10.00 1.43
N MET A 248 1.16 -10.15 0.89
CA MET A 248 1.49 -9.77 -0.48
C MET A 248 1.45 -10.99 -1.40
N ILE A 249 1.63 -10.73 -2.69
CA ILE A 249 1.32 -11.69 -3.75
C ILE A 249 2.27 -12.90 -3.74
N GLY A 250 1.67 -14.08 -3.69
CA GLY A 250 2.33 -15.36 -3.52
C GLY A 250 2.97 -15.55 -2.15
N ASP A 251 2.54 -14.85 -1.10
CA ASP A 251 3.00 -15.11 0.26
C ASP A 251 2.54 -16.49 0.75
N THR A 252 3.41 -17.15 1.52
CA THR A 252 3.01 -18.31 2.30
C THR A 252 2.43 -17.84 3.64
N VAL A 253 1.16 -18.16 3.89
CA VAL A 253 0.44 -17.76 5.11
C VAL A 253 0.07 -18.98 5.95
N ARG A 254 0.05 -18.78 7.27
CA ARG A 254 -0.44 -19.75 8.28
C ARG A 254 -1.54 -19.11 9.11
N GLY A 255 -2.37 -19.94 9.74
CA GLY A 255 -3.39 -19.47 10.66
C GLY A 255 -2.79 -19.12 12.03
N PRO A 256 -3.16 -17.98 12.65
CA PRO A 256 -3.94 -16.88 12.09
C PRO A 256 -3.07 -15.91 11.24
N VAL A 257 -3.67 -15.32 10.21
CA VAL A 257 -3.00 -14.38 9.30
C VAL A 257 -3.39 -12.93 9.61
N ARG A 258 -2.40 -12.04 9.79
CA ARG A 258 -2.64 -10.60 9.87
C ARG A 258 -2.82 -10.03 8.45
N VAL A 259 -3.97 -9.42 8.21
CA VAL A 259 -4.30 -8.74 6.96
C VAL A 259 -4.41 -7.24 7.26
N TRP A 260 -3.70 -6.40 6.50
CA TRP A 260 -3.77 -4.95 6.67
C TRP A 260 -3.60 -4.21 5.34
N GLY A 261 -4.06 -2.96 5.32
CA GLY A 261 -4.02 -2.12 4.14
C GLY A 261 -4.91 -0.89 4.27
N THR A 262 -5.44 -0.42 3.14
CA THR A 262 -6.32 0.76 3.07
C THR A 262 -7.52 0.50 2.17
N ALA A 263 -8.66 1.12 2.48
CA ALA A 263 -9.87 0.99 1.69
C ALA A 263 -10.58 2.33 1.49
N ASN A 264 -11.17 2.51 0.32
CA ASN A 264 -12.13 3.56 -0.02
C ASN A 264 -13.32 2.85 -0.67
N THR A 265 -14.25 2.39 0.16
CA THR A 265 -15.45 1.65 -0.23
C THR A 265 -16.70 2.35 0.31
N PHE A 266 -17.88 1.94 -0.20
CA PHE A 266 -19.14 2.43 0.31
C PHE A 266 -19.29 2.10 1.80
N GLU A 267 -19.68 3.10 2.61
CA GLU A 267 -19.83 2.99 4.07
C GLU A 267 -18.61 2.43 4.84
N ALA A 268 -17.41 2.50 4.25
CA ALA A 268 -16.18 1.88 4.76
C ALA A 268 -16.22 0.34 4.89
N SER A 269 -17.26 -0.31 4.36
CA SER A 269 -17.53 -1.74 4.51
C SER A 269 -16.97 -2.54 3.34
N PHE A 270 -16.46 -3.74 3.62
CA PHE A 270 -16.11 -4.77 2.63
C PHE A 270 -15.94 -6.15 3.29
N GLY A 271 -15.96 -7.22 2.50
CA GLY A 271 -15.66 -8.58 2.95
C GLY A 271 -14.24 -9.02 2.57
N LEU A 272 -13.56 -9.74 3.45
CA LEU A 272 -12.37 -10.53 3.13
C LEU A 272 -12.72 -12.02 3.11
N ARG A 273 -12.53 -12.67 1.96
CA ARG A 273 -12.68 -14.12 1.78
C ARG A 273 -11.33 -14.73 1.47
N ILE A 274 -10.96 -15.82 2.14
CA ILE A 274 -9.76 -16.60 1.82
C ILE A 274 -10.23 -17.98 1.38
N THR A 275 -9.80 -18.44 0.21
CA THR A 275 -10.11 -19.77 -0.33
C THR A 275 -8.86 -20.58 -0.63
N ASP A 276 -8.97 -21.91 -0.58
CA ASP A 276 -7.97 -22.81 -1.15
C ASP A 276 -8.17 -23.03 -2.66
N ALA A 277 -7.30 -23.83 -3.29
CA ALA A 277 -7.32 -24.13 -4.72
C ALA A 277 -8.59 -24.87 -5.19
N ASP A 278 -9.25 -25.62 -4.29
CA ASP A 278 -10.50 -26.32 -4.57
C ASP A 278 -11.73 -25.42 -4.35
N GLY A 279 -11.53 -24.17 -3.92
CA GLY A 279 -12.58 -23.19 -3.64
C GLY A 279 -13.16 -23.27 -2.22
N HIS A 280 -12.65 -24.12 -1.32
CA HIS A 280 -13.13 -24.14 0.06
C HIS A 280 -12.78 -22.84 0.76
N THR A 281 -13.75 -22.23 1.44
CA THR A 281 -13.56 -20.98 2.16
C THR A 281 -12.85 -21.24 3.49
N ALA A 282 -11.56 -20.90 3.54
CA ALA A 282 -10.72 -20.97 4.73
C ALA A 282 -11.11 -19.93 5.80
N ALA A 283 -11.62 -18.78 5.35
CA ALA A 283 -12.15 -17.71 6.18
C ALA A 283 -13.07 -16.80 5.34
N HIS A 284 -14.10 -16.25 5.98
CA HIS A 284 -14.87 -15.12 5.46
C HIS A 284 -15.09 -14.15 6.63
N THR A 285 -14.76 -12.87 6.45
CA THR A 285 -14.73 -11.89 7.53
C THR A 285 -15.19 -10.53 7.01
N PRO A 286 -16.28 -9.94 7.54
CA PRO A 286 -16.62 -8.55 7.25
C PRO A 286 -15.58 -7.62 7.90
N VAL A 287 -15.25 -6.53 7.21
CA VAL A 287 -14.25 -5.55 7.63
C VAL A 287 -14.84 -4.15 7.49
N MET A 288 -14.59 -3.33 8.52
CA MET A 288 -14.85 -1.90 8.50
C MET A 288 -13.50 -1.18 8.45
N ALA A 289 -13.28 -0.32 7.47
CA ALA A 289 -12.14 0.59 7.47
C ALA A 289 -12.38 1.79 8.40
N THR A 290 -11.32 2.49 8.79
CA THR A 290 -11.41 3.69 9.66
C THR A 290 -12.10 4.90 8.99
N SER A 291 -12.34 4.84 7.68
CA SER A 291 -13.05 5.84 6.89
C SER A 291 -13.53 5.22 5.57
N GLY A 292 -14.51 5.85 4.92
CA GLY A 292 -15.09 5.42 3.65
C GLY A 292 -15.76 6.59 2.94
N ASN A 293 -16.49 6.31 1.84
CA ASN A 293 -17.20 7.30 1.03
C ASN A 293 -16.31 8.51 0.61
N GLY A 294 -15.31 8.27 -0.23
CA GLY A 294 -14.46 9.32 -0.80
C GLY A 294 -13.26 9.71 0.06
N VAL A 295 -13.18 9.23 1.31
CA VAL A 295 -12.00 9.35 2.17
C VAL A 295 -11.45 7.96 2.46
N ARG A 296 -10.23 7.69 2.00
CA ARG A 296 -9.57 6.40 2.17
C ARG A 296 -9.19 6.14 3.63
N GLY A 297 -9.80 5.11 4.23
CA GLY A 297 -9.48 4.60 5.55
C GLY A 297 -8.39 3.53 5.56
N THR A 298 -7.96 3.14 6.76
CA THR A 298 -7.06 2.02 7.03
C THR A 298 -7.82 0.82 7.59
N PHE A 299 -7.26 -0.38 7.48
CA PHE A 299 -7.72 -1.57 8.19
C PHE A 299 -6.54 -2.45 8.60
N ASP A 300 -6.66 -3.12 9.74
CA ASP A 300 -5.66 -4.06 10.27
C ASP A 300 -6.37 -5.06 11.19
N LEU A 301 -6.38 -6.33 10.79
CA LEU A 301 -7.10 -7.39 11.50
C LEU A 301 -6.38 -8.74 11.40
N THR A 302 -6.74 -9.65 12.30
CA THR A 302 -6.19 -11.00 12.36
C THR A 302 -7.27 -12.02 12.01
N VAL A 303 -7.12 -12.67 10.86
CA VAL A 303 -8.08 -13.63 10.30
C VAL A 303 -7.65 -15.05 10.68
N ARG A 304 -8.56 -15.83 11.27
CA ARG A 304 -8.34 -17.25 11.58
C ARG A 304 -8.66 -18.10 10.36
N LEU A 305 -7.77 -19.03 10.00
CA LEU A 305 -7.98 -19.97 8.89
C LEU A 305 -8.45 -21.32 9.44
N GLN A 306 -9.50 -21.89 8.85
CA GLN A 306 -10.09 -23.19 9.25
C GLN A 306 -10.49 -23.99 8.01
N GLY A 307 -10.62 -25.32 8.14
CA GLY A 307 -11.23 -26.18 7.09
C GLY A 307 -10.51 -26.27 5.73
N PHE A 308 -9.34 -25.64 5.55
CA PHE A 308 -8.66 -25.50 4.26
C PHE A 308 -7.63 -26.60 3.98
N ARG A 309 -7.30 -26.77 2.69
CA ARG A 309 -6.21 -27.62 2.21
C ARG A 309 -4.92 -26.81 2.01
N GLU A 310 -3.77 -27.41 2.33
CA GLU A 310 -2.48 -26.79 2.00
C GLU A 310 -2.27 -26.70 0.48
N GLY A 311 -1.61 -25.65 0.03
CA GLY A 311 -1.34 -25.43 -1.40
C GLY A 311 -1.66 -24.01 -1.85
N PRO A 312 -1.94 -23.79 -3.14
CA PRO A 312 -2.38 -22.50 -3.64
C PRO A 312 -3.69 -22.07 -2.96
N GLY A 313 -3.86 -20.76 -2.79
CA GLY A 313 -5.10 -20.15 -2.33
C GLY A 313 -5.19 -18.70 -2.77
N THR A 314 -6.30 -18.05 -2.46
CA THR A 314 -6.55 -16.66 -2.83
C THR A 314 -7.19 -15.93 -1.65
N LEU A 315 -6.70 -14.72 -1.34
CA LEU A 315 -7.42 -13.75 -0.56
C LEU A 315 -8.14 -12.79 -1.52
N THR A 316 -9.46 -12.69 -1.40
CA THR A 316 -10.31 -11.80 -2.18
C THR A 316 -10.93 -10.77 -1.25
N ALA A 317 -10.71 -9.49 -1.54
CA ALA A 317 -11.54 -8.41 -1.02
C ALA A 317 -12.77 -8.27 -1.91
N LEU A 318 -13.96 -8.17 -1.31
CA LEU A 318 -15.28 -8.10 -1.92
C LEU A 318 -15.97 -6.83 -1.42
N TRP A 319 -16.47 -5.97 -2.28
CA TRP A 319 -17.23 -4.79 -1.86
C TRP A 319 -18.38 -4.50 -2.82
N ASP A 320 -19.43 -3.87 -2.31
CA ASP A 320 -20.56 -3.47 -3.11
C ASP A 320 -20.17 -2.27 -3.99
N ASP A 321 -20.46 -2.36 -5.29
CA ASP A 321 -20.07 -1.38 -6.30
C ASP A 321 -21.31 -0.70 -6.88
N PRO A 322 -21.67 0.52 -6.42
CA PRO A 322 -22.90 1.19 -6.86
C PRO A 322 -22.83 1.71 -8.30
N GLU A 323 -21.66 1.68 -8.95
CA GLU A 323 -21.46 2.18 -10.32
C GLU A 323 -21.53 1.06 -11.38
N GLN A 324 -21.49 -0.22 -10.99
CA GLN A 324 -21.48 -1.36 -11.92
C GLN A 324 -22.70 -2.28 -11.79
N GLU A 325 -23.16 -2.83 -12.92
CA GLU A 325 -24.23 -3.85 -12.94
C GLU A 325 -23.87 -5.14 -12.18
N ARG A 326 -22.57 -5.34 -11.87
CA ARG A 326 -22.09 -6.41 -11.01
C ARG A 326 -22.03 -5.91 -9.57
N LEU A 327 -23.05 -6.28 -8.79
CA LEU A 327 -23.24 -5.85 -7.40
C LEU A 327 -22.02 -6.00 -6.46
N VAL A 328 -21.04 -6.86 -6.77
CA VAL A 328 -19.84 -7.06 -5.95
C VAL A 328 -18.57 -6.96 -6.81
N SER A 329 -17.77 -5.91 -6.61
CA SER A 329 -16.42 -5.79 -7.17
C SER A 329 -15.39 -6.54 -6.31
N GLU A 330 -14.29 -6.96 -6.93
CA GLU A 330 -13.28 -7.82 -6.28
C GLU A 330 -11.83 -7.37 -6.54
N ALA A 331 -10.97 -7.58 -5.54
CA ALA A 331 -9.51 -7.48 -5.66
C ALA A 331 -8.87 -8.74 -5.07
N THR A 332 -7.94 -9.36 -5.80
CA THR A 332 -7.37 -10.67 -5.43
C THR A 332 -5.87 -10.63 -5.15
N VAL A 333 -5.48 -11.35 -4.11
CA VAL A 333 -4.08 -11.62 -3.72
C VAL A 333 -3.89 -13.13 -3.76
N PRO A 334 -3.15 -13.68 -4.74
CA PRO A 334 -2.77 -15.09 -4.74
C PRO A 334 -1.87 -15.39 -3.53
N LEU A 335 -2.04 -16.54 -2.90
CA LEU A 335 -1.35 -16.97 -1.68
C LEU A 335 -0.92 -18.45 -1.78
N THR A 336 -0.13 -18.88 -0.80
CA THR A 336 0.09 -20.30 -0.50
C THR A 336 -0.35 -20.55 0.95
N LEU A 337 -1.37 -21.38 1.14
CA LEU A 337 -1.88 -21.74 2.45
C LEU A 337 -1.03 -22.89 3.02
N ARG A 338 -0.64 -22.75 4.29
CA ARG A 338 0.03 -23.77 5.11
C ARG A 338 -0.68 -23.88 6.46
N ARG A 339 -0.65 -25.07 7.05
CA ARG A 339 -0.99 -25.27 8.46
C ARG A 339 0.20 -24.87 9.35
#